data_AF-A0AAV2ISK6-F1
#
_entry.id   AF-A0AAV2ISK6-F1
#
_cell.length_a   1.000
_cell.length_b   1.000
_cell.length_c   1.000
_cell.angle_alpha   90.00
_cell.angle_beta   90.00
_cell.angle_gamma   90.00
#
_symmetry.space_group_name_H-M   'P 1'
#
loop_
_entity.id
_entity.type
_entity.pdbx_description
1 polymer ?
#
loop_
_entity_poly.entity_id
_entity_poly.type
_entity_poly.pdbx_seq_one_letter_code
_entity_poly.pdbx_strand_id
1 'polypeptide(L)'
;MEKPKSVLKNRMPLQDLPLLSSQGSLLHLTKRGNKRKSLSCLCEGLEVECTPTDCIQQCSPHKHQQLLSRGKENDDNHFVIARRSRRKREQQSGLSWDQLPDELLLKMFFYLPLRELLKMALVCKRWNCVVFDESLWQSVDLEGLTHMGPALQNVLKTGVRRLRCPRAFVEELQFTSTGSLNLVQLDLSSSIIPVAALESIITSCTQLQNLSLEGLQLSDTILHSMAQNVRLEQLNISGCSGFSSGALDEMLKSCERILQLNISWCDFTADHVKSVVHNMSPSVTHLNFSGYRENLTLDDIKVLVSRCQKMKVLDLSDSTLLMVDSFPVLAQLKHLVHLSMSRCYHIHPAALSDLVTTIPTLSVLDVFGLINDSHLPILKKEMPRVAINTRPFSIVARPTPTGKPLNYCDNTMWTQRCRLRVRL
;
A
#
# COMPACT_ATOMS: atom_id res chain seq x y z
N MET A 1 44.94 -17.23 -20.32
CA MET A 1 43.64 -17.93 -20.16
C MET A 1 43.41 -18.12 -18.67
N GLU A 2 42.44 -17.42 -18.09
CA GLU A 2 42.05 -17.61 -16.68
C GLU A 2 40.53 -17.73 -16.56
N LYS A 3 40.05 -18.46 -15.56
CA LYS A 3 38.61 -18.64 -15.31
C LYS A 3 38.11 -17.58 -14.32
N PRO A 4 36.93 -16.97 -14.53
CA PRO A 4 36.35 -16.07 -13.54
C PRO A 4 35.96 -16.83 -12.27
N LYS A 5 36.27 -16.24 -11.10
CA LYS A 5 35.91 -16.80 -9.79
C LYS A 5 34.42 -16.53 -9.50
N SER A 6 33.73 -17.52 -8.95
CA SER A 6 32.31 -17.42 -8.59
C SER A 6 32.08 -16.43 -7.45
N VAL A 7 31.24 -15.41 -7.66
CA VAL A 7 30.83 -14.47 -6.61
C VAL A 7 29.88 -15.17 -5.64
N LEU A 8 30.34 -15.40 -4.41
CA LEU A 8 29.54 -15.94 -3.32
C LEU A 8 28.57 -14.87 -2.79
N LYS A 9 27.27 -15.19 -2.73
CA LYS A 9 26.24 -14.30 -2.18
C LYS A 9 26.53 -13.98 -0.71
N ASN A 10 26.73 -12.71 -0.38
CA ASN A 10 26.70 -12.23 1.01
C ASN A 10 25.33 -12.52 1.63
N ARG A 11 25.26 -13.53 2.49
CA ARG A 11 24.09 -13.84 3.33
C ARG A 11 24.34 -13.33 4.74
N MET A 12 23.84 -12.14 5.06
CA MET A 12 23.66 -11.72 6.45
C MET A 12 22.64 -12.65 7.15
N PRO A 13 22.83 -13.02 8.42
CA PRO A 13 21.88 -13.85 9.15
C PRO A 13 20.67 -13.02 9.60
N LEU A 14 19.57 -13.12 8.85
CA LEU A 14 18.27 -12.53 9.23
C LEU A 14 17.62 -13.33 10.37
N GLN A 15 18.15 -13.20 11.59
CA GLN A 15 17.49 -13.68 12.80
C GLN A 15 16.61 -12.58 13.44
N ASP A 16 16.95 -11.30 13.21
CA ASP A 16 16.20 -10.14 13.70
C ASP A 16 15.13 -9.67 12.70
N LEU A 17 14.21 -10.58 12.34
CA LEU A 17 12.87 -10.12 11.99
C LEU A 17 12.21 -9.67 13.30
N PRO A 18 11.77 -8.40 13.46
CA PRO A 18 10.99 -8.02 14.62
C PRO A 18 9.71 -8.85 14.64
N LEU A 19 9.64 -9.76 15.61
CA LEU A 19 8.42 -10.51 15.91
C LEU A 19 7.29 -9.50 16.13
N LEU A 20 6.08 -9.83 15.64
CA LEU A 20 4.89 -9.01 15.84
C LEU A 20 4.42 -9.12 17.29
N SER A 21 5.18 -8.50 18.20
CA SER A 21 4.97 -8.48 19.64
C SER A 21 3.98 -7.38 19.99
N SER A 22 2.73 -7.77 20.20
CA SER A 22 1.64 -6.92 20.64
C SER A 22 1.77 -6.57 22.15
N GLN A 23 2.76 -5.75 22.50
CA GLN A 23 2.85 -5.09 23.81
C GLN A 23 3.24 -3.63 23.61
N GLY A 24 2.27 -2.73 23.78
CA GLY A 24 2.51 -1.30 23.87
C GLY A 24 2.71 -0.88 25.31
N SER A 25 3.64 0.05 25.54
CA SER A 25 3.56 0.97 26.68
C SER A 25 4.12 2.33 26.24
N LEU A 26 3.58 3.40 26.81
CA LEU A 26 3.92 4.78 26.50
C LEU A 26 4.91 5.36 27.52
N LEU A 27 5.44 6.55 27.21
CA LEU A 27 6.36 7.37 28.01
C LEU A 27 7.80 6.79 28.03
N HIS A 28 8.82 7.55 27.65
CA HIS A 28 9.12 8.87 28.21
C HIS A 28 9.70 9.89 27.20
N LEU A 29 9.40 11.18 27.40
CA LEU A 29 10.04 12.27 26.64
C LEU A 29 11.49 12.50 27.10
N THR A 30 12.42 12.59 26.15
CA THR A 30 13.80 13.02 26.39
C THR A 30 13.90 14.54 26.52
N LYS A 31 13.88 15.07 27.75
CA LYS A 31 14.26 16.47 28.01
C LYS A 31 15.79 16.64 28.05
N ARG A 32 16.28 17.72 27.42
CA ARG A 32 17.67 18.21 27.57
C ARG A 32 17.99 18.50 29.05
N GLY A 33 19.18 18.12 29.51
CA GLY A 33 19.70 18.53 30.82
C GLY A 33 21.17 18.11 30.98
N ASN A 34 22.08 19.07 31.10
CA ASN A 34 23.52 18.80 31.16
C ASN A 34 24.02 18.63 32.60
N LYS A 35 25.03 17.77 32.75
CA LYS A 35 25.68 17.32 34.00
C LYS A 35 25.90 18.42 35.06
N ARG A 36 25.56 18.11 36.33
CA ARG A 36 26.23 18.64 37.53
C ARG A 36 26.64 17.48 38.45
N LYS A 37 27.62 17.73 39.33
CA LYS A 37 28.32 16.70 40.13
C LYS A 37 27.62 16.42 41.48
N SER A 38 27.84 15.22 42.01
CA SER A 38 27.50 14.78 43.37
C SER A 38 28.51 15.25 44.44
N LEU A 39 28.09 15.36 45.71
CA LEU A 39 28.74 14.76 46.91
C LEU A 39 28.03 15.15 48.24
N SER A 40 28.46 14.54 49.36
CA SER A 40 27.95 14.59 50.76
C SER A 40 26.53 14.01 50.97
N CYS A 41 26.27 12.99 51.82
CA CYS A 41 26.56 12.76 53.27
C CYS A 41 25.47 13.40 54.18
N LEU A 42 25.05 12.82 55.32
CA LEU A 42 25.28 11.51 55.98
C LEU A 42 24.20 11.27 57.08
N CYS A 43 24.13 10.06 57.65
CA CYS A 43 23.37 9.69 58.88
C CYS A 43 21.82 9.84 58.81
N GLU A 44 20.96 9.27 59.67
CA GLU A 44 20.92 8.16 60.67
C GLU A 44 19.40 7.91 60.95
N GLY A 45 18.87 6.77 61.41
CA GLY A 45 19.39 5.43 61.73
C GLY A 45 18.28 4.59 62.41
N LEU A 46 18.50 3.28 62.64
CA LEU A 46 17.68 2.34 63.48
C LEU A 46 16.27 1.99 62.90
N GLU A 47 15.57 0.85 63.12
CA GLU A 47 15.80 -0.54 63.62
C GLU A 47 14.46 -1.35 63.43
N VAL A 48 14.24 -2.69 63.58
CA VAL A 48 15.02 -3.93 63.86
C VAL A 48 14.22 -5.17 63.34
N GLU A 49 14.87 -6.34 63.09
CA GLU A 49 14.34 -7.76 63.01
C GLU A 49 13.07 -8.16 62.18
N CYS A 50 12.80 -9.43 61.80
CA CYS A 50 13.61 -10.57 61.30
C CYS A 50 12.72 -11.68 60.63
N THR A 51 13.22 -12.32 59.54
CA THR A 51 13.00 -13.69 58.92
C THR A 51 11.82 -14.65 59.30
N PRO A 52 11.55 -15.76 58.57
CA PRO A 52 11.98 -16.26 57.23
C PRO A 52 10.74 -16.40 56.26
N THR A 53 10.64 -17.11 55.11
CA THR A 53 11.12 -18.44 54.64
C THR A 53 10.94 -18.59 53.09
N ASP A 54 11.56 -19.62 52.50
CA ASP A 54 11.55 -20.20 51.12
C ASP A 54 10.28 -20.02 50.22
N CYS A 55 10.29 -20.25 48.88
CA CYS A 55 11.21 -21.03 48.02
C CYS A 55 11.37 -20.44 46.59
N ILE A 56 12.59 -20.42 46.04
CA ILE A 56 12.90 -20.99 44.70
C ILE A 56 14.33 -21.57 44.76
N GLN A 57 14.47 -22.88 44.54
CA GLN A 57 15.74 -23.55 44.21
C GLN A 57 15.71 -24.03 42.75
N GLN A 58 16.85 -24.58 42.30
CA GLN A 58 17.06 -25.30 41.02
C GLN A 58 17.22 -24.39 39.79
N CYS A 59 18.30 -24.48 38.99
CA CYS A 59 19.48 -25.37 39.07
C CYS A 59 20.75 -24.67 38.55
N SER A 60 21.88 -24.96 39.20
CA SER A 60 23.24 -24.64 38.73
C SER A 60 23.95 -25.91 38.27
N PRO A 61 24.78 -25.90 37.21
CA PRO A 61 25.48 -27.09 36.74
C PRO A 61 26.66 -27.46 37.65
N HIS A 62 26.77 -28.75 38.00
CA HIS A 62 27.85 -29.27 38.83
C HIS A 62 29.19 -29.37 38.07
N LYS A 63 30.29 -29.14 38.79
CA LYS A 63 31.66 -29.47 38.35
C LYS A 63 31.95 -30.95 38.63
N HIS A 64 32.71 -31.62 37.76
CA HIS A 64 33.44 -32.86 38.10
C HIS A 64 34.92 -32.72 37.78
N GLN A 65 35.75 -33.52 38.47
CA GLN A 65 37.18 -33.30 38.64
C GLN A 65 38.03 -33.37 37.36
N GLN A 66 39.10 -32.60 37.34
CA GLN A 66 40.33 -32.94 36.61
C GLN A 66 41.21 -33.86 37.48
N LEU A 67 41.91 -34.80 36.86
CA LEU A 67 43.02 -35.55 37.45
C LEU A 67 44.28 -35.34 36.61
N LEU A 68 45.44 -35.37 37.26
CA LEU A 68 46.71 -34.91 36.73
C LEU A 68 47.51 -36.01 35.99
N SER A 69 48.09 -35.66 34.83
CA SER A 69 49.28 -36.32 34.30
C SER A 69 50.14 -35.34 33.48
N ARG A 70 51.46 -35.32 33.74
CA ARG A 70 52.46 -34.44 33.10
C ARG A 70 52.60 -34.68 31.59
N GLY A 71 53.04 -33.68 30.82
CA GLY A 71 53.66 -33.95 29.51
C GLY A 71 53.93 -32.76 28.57
N LYS A 72 55.03 -32.02 28.82
CA LYS A 72 55.82 -31.16 27.88
C LYS A 72 55.13 -30.10 27.00
N GLU A 73 55.83 -28.97 26.84
CA GLU A 73 55.61 -27.99 25.78
C GLU A 73 56.04 -28.55 24.41
N ASN A 74 55.39 -28.09 23.33
CA ASN A 74 55.98 -27.73 22.02
C ASN A 74 54.90 -27.21 21.03
N ASP A 75 55.36 -26.67 19.90
CA ASP A 75 54.70 -25.81 18.90
C ASP A 75 53.37 -26.25 18.23
N ASP A 76 52.82 -25.30 17.46
CA ASP A 76 51.93 -25.49 16.31
C ASP A 76 50.63 -26.26 16.50
N ASN A 77 49.69 -25.65 17.23
CA ASN A 77 48.27 -26.02 17.17
C ASN A 77 47.45 -25.08 16.27
N HIS A 78 47.40 -25.43 14.99
CA HIS A 78 46.50 -24.85 13.99
C HIS A 78 45.04 -24.96 14.45
N PHE A 79 44.31 -23.84 14.58
CA PHE A 79 42.90 -23.83 14.99
C PHE A 79 41.98 -24.46 13.92
N VAL A 80 41.85 -25.79 13.95
CA VAL A 80 40.93 -26.52 13.07
C VAL A 80 39.52 -26.48 13.66
N ILE A 81 38.62 -25.71 13.05
CA ILE A 81 37.17 -25.80 13.34
C ILE A 81 36.66 -27.12 12.78
N ALA A 82 36.81 -28.18 13.57
CA ALA A 82 36.28 -29.50 13.27
C ALA A 82 34.75 -29.43 13.17
N ARG A 83 34.23 -29.42 11.93
CA ARG A 83 32.78 -29.58 11.67
C ARG A 83 32.34 -30.88 12.32
N ARG A 84 31.60 -30.81 13.45
CA ARG A 84 31.01 -31.98 14.09
C ARG A 84 30.30 -32.80 13.02
N SER A 85 30.77 -34.03 12.80
CA SER A 85 30.12 -34.96 11.87
C SER A 85 28.64 -35.02 12.24
N ARG A 86 27.78 -34.84 11.23
CA ARG A 86 26.33 -34.72 11.41
C ARG A 86 25.84 -36.07 11.93
N ARG A 87 25.70 -36.20 13.28
CA ARG A 87 25.31 -37.45 13.96
C ARG A 87 24.23 -38.13 13.13
N LYS A 88 24.54 -39.33 12.63
CA LYS A 88 23.68 -40.08 11.72
C LYS A 88 22.40 -40.38 12.50
N ARG A 89 21.36 -39.57 12.27
CA ARG A 89 20.13 -39.57 13.07
C ARG A 89 19.57 -40.98 13.00
N GLU A 90 19.45 -41.63 14.15
CA GLU A 90 18.95 -42.99 14.24
C GLU A 90 17.56 -43.05 13.59
N GLN A 91 17.30 -44.12 12.85
CA GLN A 91 16.08 -44.25 12.06
C GLN A 91 14.91 -44.55 12.99
N GLN A 92 14.37 -43.49 13.61
CA GLN A 92 13.09 -43.54 14.29
C GLN A 92 12.03 -44.03 13.29
N SER A 93 11.34 -45.11 13.65
CA SER A 93 10.34 -45.80 12.83
C SER A 93 9.00 -45.05 12.77
N GLY A 94 9.05 -43.78 12.34
CA GLY A 94 7.91 -42.89 12.22
C GLY A 94 7.87 -42.16 10.87
N LEU A 95 6.70 -41.65 10.51
CA LEU A 95 6.49 -40.88 9.29
C LEU A 95 7.32 -39.59 9.31
N SER A 96 8.27 -39.47 8.38
CA SER A 96 9.17 -38.32 8.32
C SER A 96 8.70 -37.27 7.29
N TRP A 97 8.27 -36.12 7.79
CA TRP A 97 7.92 -34.95 6.98
C TRP A 97 9.09 -34.42 6.14
N ASP A 98 10.34 -34.77 6.47
CA ASP A 98 11.52 -34.45 5.64
C ASP A 98 11.46 -35.10 4.24
N GLN A 99 10.65 -36.16 4.04
CA GLN A 99 10.46 -36.85 2.75
C GLN A 99 9.33 -36.27 1.88
N LEU A 100 8.46 -35.42 2.43
CA LEU A 100 7.35 -34.83 1.68
C LEU A 100 7.89 -33.88 0.58
N PRO A 101 7.43 -33.91 -0.69
CA PRO A 101 7.85 -32.97 -1.73
C PRO A 101 7.53 -31.49 -1.42
N ASP A 102 8.29 -30.57 -2.01
CA ASP A 102 8.13 -29.12 -1.75
C ASP A 102 6.78 -28.60 -2.27
N GLU A 103 6.24 -29.17 -3.35
CA GLU A 103 4.93 -28.82 -3.92
C GLU A 103 3.78 -29.13 -2.95
N LEU A 104 3.93 -30.19 -2.14
CA LEU A 104 2.95 -30.55 -1.12
C LEU A 104 3.12 -29.68 0.14
N LEU A 105 4.34 -29.30 0.51
CA LEU A 105 4.58 -28.28 1.54
C LEU A 105 3.99 -26.93 1.14
N LEU A 106 4.21 -26.46 -0.10
CA LEU A 106 3.57 -25.26 -0.66
C LEU A 106 2.04 -25.36 -0.59
N LYS A 107 1.47 -26.49 -1.02
CA LYS A 107 0.02 -26.72 -0.98
C LYS A 107 -0.55 -26.70 0.45
N MET A 108 0.20 -27.20 1.45
CA MET A 108 -0.18 -27.10 2.86
C MET A 108 -0.06 -25.65 3.38
N PHE A 109 1.05 -24.98 3.10
CA PHE A 109 1.34 -23.61 3.53
C PHE A 109 0.43 -22.56 2.87
N PHE A 110 -0.15 -22.87 1.70
CA PHE A 110 -1.14 -22.02 1.03
C PHE A 110 -2.42 -21.80 1.87
N TYR A 111 -2.78 -22.74 2.74
CA TYR A 111 -3.93 -22.60 3.65
C TYR A 111 -3.58 -21.89 4.96
N LEU A 112 -2.30 -21.63 5.24
CA LEU A 112 -1.89 -20.93 6.46
C LEU A 112 -2.04 -19.40 6.32
N PRO A 113 -2.62 -18.72 7.32
CA PRO A 113 -2.61 -17.25 7.39
C PRO A 113 -1.20 -16.74 7.70
N LEU A 114 -0.92 -15.47 7.38
CA LEU A 114 0.41 -14.86 7.44
C LEU A 114 1.17 -15.09 8.76
N ARG A 115 0.50 -14.97 9.91
CA ARG A 115 1.12 -15.18 11.24
C ARG A 115 1.62 -16.61 11.44
N GLU A 116 0.86 -17.61 11.00
CA GLU A 116 1.22 -19.03 11.13
C GLU A 116 2.22 -19.45 10.06
N LEU A 117 2.07 -18.92 8.84
CA LEU A 117 3.03 -19.10 7.76
C LEU A 117 4.44 -18.63 8.15
N LEU A 118 4.56 -17.45 8.77
CA LEU A 118 5.83 -16.94 9.28
C LEU A 118 6.42 -17.79 10.43
N LYS A 119 5.59 -18.47 11.24
CA LYS A 119 6.11 -19.46 12.21
C LYS A 119 6.70 -20.68 11.50
N MET A 120 6.13 -21.14 10.39
CA MET A 120 6.68 -22.28 9.63
C MET A 120 8.09 -21.99 9.09
N ALA A 121 8.39 -20.71 8.78
CA ALA A 121 9.72 -20.29 8.35
C ALA A 121 10.81 -20.47 9.43
N LEU A 122 10.44 -20.64 10.70
CA LEU A 122 11.36 -20.84 11.82
C LEU A 122 11.69 -22.32 12.09
N VAL A 123 10.92 -23.27 11.52
CA VAL A 123 11.00 -24.70 11.85
C VAL A 123 12.30 -25.34 11.35
N CYS A 124 12.66 -25.13 10.07
CA CYS A 124 13.92 -25.62 9.52
C CYS A 124 14.32 -24.84 8.26
N LYS A 125 15.58 -24.99 7.82
CA LYS A 125 16.11 -24.29 6.63
C LYS A 125 15.34 -24.60 5.33
N ARG A 126 14.75 -25.80 5.20
CA ARG A 126 13.93 -26.17 4.05
C ARG A 126 12.59 -25.42 4.08
N TRP A 127 11.88 -25.48 5.19
CA TRP A 127 10.60 -24.78 5.38
C TRP A 127 10.77 -23.26 5.28
N ASN A 128 11.89 -22.71 5.74
CA ASN A 128 12.26 -21.30 5.53
C ASN A 128 12.28 -20.93 4.03
N CYS A 129 12.96 -21.72 3.19
CA CYS A 129 12.96 -21.50 1.73
C CYS A 129 11.56 -21.63 1.13
N VAL A 130 10.82 -22.69 1.48
CA VAL A 130 9.48 -22.97 0.93
C VAL A 130 8.46 -21.90 1.33
N VAL A 131 8.55 -21.35 2.54
CA VAL A 131 7.66 -20.26 2.99
C VAL A 131 7.85 -18.97 2.19
N PHE A 132 9.07 -18.68 1.71
CA PHE A 132 9.36 -17.49 0.91
C PHE A 132 9.28 -17.71 -0.61
N ASP A 133 8.63 -18.78 -1.06
CA ASP A 133 8.32 -19.02 -2.47
C ASP A 133 7.23 -18.06 -3.01
N GLU A 134 7.42 -17.53 -4.22
CA GLU A 134 6.54 -16.52 -4.83
C GLU A 134 5.07 -16.99 -4.95
N SER A 135 4.83 -18.29 -5.10
CA SER A 135 3.46 -18.84 -5.20
C SER A 135 2.62 -18.59 -3.94
N LEU A 136 3.27 -18.42 -2.78
CA LEU A 136 2.62 -18.09 -1.53
C LEU A 136 2.35 -16.59 -1.38
N TRP A 137 3.20 -15.72 -1.91
CA TRP A 137 3.17 -14.26 -1.67
C TRP A 137 2.42 -13.45 -2.74
N GLN A 138 1.74 -14.11 -3.69
CA GLN A 138 0.97 -13.48 -4.77
C GLN A 138 0.10 -12.28 -4.36
N SER A 139 -0.49 -12.29 -3.15
CA SER A 139 -1.26 -11.15 -2.64
C SER A 139 -1.19 -10.99 -1.13
N VAL A 140 -0.88 -9.77 -0.69
CA VAL A 140 -0.61 -9.40 0.70
C VAL A 140 -1.38 -8.14 1.09
N ASP A 141 -1.92 -8.14 2.30
CA ASP A 141 -2.58 -7.02 2.96
C ASP A 141 -1.86 -6.68 4.28
N LEU A 142 -1.34 -5.46 4.35
CA LEU A 142 -0.54 -4.93 5.47
C LEU A 142 -1.30 -3.88 6.29
N GLU A 143 -2.56 -3.59 5.94
CA GLU A 143 -3.39 -2.64 6.68
C GLU A 143 -3.50 -3.03 8.17
N GLY A 144 -3.28 -2.05 9.06
CA GLY A 144 -3.36 -2.23 10.51
C GLY A 144 -2.08 -2.73 11.19
N LEU A 145 -0.96 -2.86 10.47
CA LEU A 145 0.37 -3.07 11.09
C LEU A 145 0.89 -1.81 11.79
N THR A 146 1.65 -1.97 12.87
CA THR A 146 2.35 -0.85 13.54
C THR A 146 3.65 -0.47 12.82
N HIS A 147 4.46 -1.45 12.40
CA HIS A 147 5.77 -1.25 11.79
C HIS A 147 5.73 -1.53 10.28
N MET A 148 5.00 -0.69 9.54
CA MET A 148 4.73 -0.91 8.11
C MET A 148 5.97 -0.77 7.22
N GLY A 149 6.91 0.14 7.50
CA GLY A 149 8.15 0.30 6.71
C GLY A 149 8.97 -1.00 6.54
N PRO A 150 9.43 -1.66 7.62
CA PRO A 150 10.15 -2.93 7.52
C PRO A 150 9.30 -4.08 6.94
N ALA A 151 7.99 -4.09 7.20
CA ALA A 151 7.09 -5.09 6.63
C ALA A 151 6.97 -4.95 5.10
N LEU A 152 6.76 -3.72 4.62
CA LEU A 152 6.76 -3.34 3.20
C LEU A 152 8.08 -3.72 2.53
N GLN A 153 9.21 -3.28 3.09
CA GLN A 153 10.55 -3.54 2.55
C GLN A 153 10.87 -5.05 2.47
N ASN A 154 10.29 -5.88 3.34
CA ASN A 154 10.44 -7.34 3.26
C ASN A 154 9.44 -7.98 2.28
N VAL A 155 8.17 -7.55 2.25
CA VAL A 155 7.15 -8.08 1.33
C VAL A 155 7.50 -7.78 -0.14
N LEU A 156 8.07 -6.61 -0.45
CA LEU A 156 8.55 -6.29 -1.80
C LEU A 156 9.59 -7.31 -2.31
N LYS A 157 10.37 -7.94 -1.42
CA LYS A 157 11.38 -8.95 -1.76
C LYS A 157 10.80 -10.36 -2.02
N THR A 158 9.48 -10.56 -1.89
CA THR A 158 8.82 -11.89 -1.99
C THR A 158 8.16 -12.19 -3.35
N GLY A 159 8.38 -11.36 -4.38
CA GLY A 159 7.72 -11.52 -5.68
C GLY A 159 6.22 -11.17 -5.68
N VAL A 160 5.76 -10.43 -4.66
CA VAL A 160 4.36 -10.02 -4.48
C VAL A 160 3.77 -9.35 -5.74
N ARG A 161 2.55 -9.75 -6.13
CA ARG A 161 1.86 -9.23 -7.32
C ARG A 161 0.72 -8.27 -7.00
N ARG A 162 0.04 -8.46 -5.86
CA ARG A 162 -0.96 -7.52 -5.31
C ARG A 162 -0.59 -7.12 -3.89
N LEU A 163 -0.39 -5.83 -3.64
CA LEU A 163 -0.02 -5.31 -2.33
C LEU A 163 -0.98 -4.20 -1.89
N ARG A 164 -1.70 -4.47 -0.79
CA ARG A 164 -2.54 -3.49 -0.09
C ARG A 164 -1.79 -3.00 1.15
N CYS A 165 -1.38 -1.74 1.15
CA CYS A 165 -0.66 -1.09 2.25
C CYS A 165 -1.08 0.39 2.41
N PRO A 166 -2.40 0.70 2.51
CA PRO A 166 -2.88 2.06 2.70
C PRO A 166 -2.59 2.55 4.13
N ARG A 167 -2.47 3.88 4.27
CA ARG A 167 -2.21 4.59 5.53
C ARG A 167 -0.91 4.12 6.22
N ALA A 168 0.07 3.71 5.43
CA ALA A 168 1.38 3.31 5.91
C ALA A 168 2.18 4.49 6.47
N PHE A 169 3.05 4.23 7.45
CA PHE A 169 4.05 5.18 7.93
C PHE A 169 5.44 4.56 7.72
N VAL A 170 6.31 5.27 7.00
CA VAL A 170 7.61 4.78 6.56
C VAL A 170 8.64 5.91 6.73
N GLU A 171 9.35 5.93 7.86
CA GLU A 171 10.38 6.96 8.14
C GLU A 171 11.56 6.84 7.18
N GLU A 172 12.12 5.63 7.06
CA GLU A 172 13.15 5.27 6.10
C GLU A 172 12.78 3.98 5.36
N LEU A 173 13.17 3.90 4.09
CA LEU A 173 13.04 2.69 3.27
C LEU A 173 14.37 2.43 2.55
N GLN A 174 15.26 1.68 3.17
CA GLN A 174 16.55 1.29 2.59
C GLN A 174 16.34 0.17 1.54
N PHE A 175 15.69 0.51 0.42
CA PHE A 175 15.27 -0.42 -0.63
C PHE A 175 16.12 -0.23 -1.91
N THR A 176 17.35 -0.73 -1.86
CA THR A 176 18.22 -0.88 -3.03
C THR A 176 17.81 -2.12 -3.83
N SER A 177 16.73 -2.03 -4.62
CA SER A 177 16.35 -3.12 -5.52
C SER A 177 17.40 -3.32 -6.61
N THR A 178 17.92 -4.54 -6.74
CA THR A 178 18.82 -4.91 -7.85
C THR A 178 18.06 -5.61 -8.98
N GLY A 179 16.75 -5.41 -9.08
CA GLY A 179 15.88 -6.02 -10.08
C GLY A 179 14.46 -5.44 -10.06
N SER A 180 13.65 -5.80 -11.06
CA SER A 180 12.26 -5.38 -11.19
C SER A 180 11.32 -6.12 -10.22
N LEU A 181 10.25 -5.44 -9.83
CA LEU A 181 9.16 -5.97 -9.02
C LEU A 181 8.06 -6.58 -9.90
N ASN A 182 7.51 -7.71 -9.45
CA ASN A 182 6.39 -8.40 -10.10
C ASN A 182 5.01 -7.79 -9.75
N LEU A 183 5.00 -6.55 -9.21
CA LEU A 183 3.77 -5.84 -8.81
C LEU A 183 2.90 -5.52 -10.02
N VAL A 184 1.61 -5.83 -9.87
CA VAL A 184 0.53 -5.57 -10.83
C VAL A 184 -0.55 -4.70 -10.20
N GLN A 185 -0.78 -4.84 -8.89
CA GLN A 185 -1.70 -3.99 -8.14
C GLN A 185 -1.04 -3.47 -6.86
N LEU A 186 -1.02 -2.15 -6.66
CA LEU A 186 -0.36 -1.50 -5.53
C LEU A 186 -1.24 -0.38 -4.97
N ASP A 187 -1.62 -0.51 -3.69
CA ASP A 187 -2.31 0.53 -2.92
C ASP A 187 -1.42 1.02 -1.77
N LEU A 188 -1.03 2.30 -1.85
CA LEU A 188 -0.31 3.07 -0.84
C LEU A 188 -1.13 4.31 -0.39
N SER A 189 -2.43 4.35 -0.66
CA SER A 189 -3.27 5.55 -0.42
C SER A 189 -3.21 6.07 1.02
N SER A 190 -3.17 7.39 1.15
CA SER A 190 -3.14 8.14 2.41
C SER A 190 -2.00 7.75 3.36
N SER A 191 -0.89 7.25 2.81
CA SER A 191 0.33 6.92 3.57
C SER A 191 1.23 8.14 3.78
N ILE A 192 2.27 7.99 4.59
CA ILE A 192 3.37 8.93 4.75
C ILE A 192 4.64 8.18 4.37
N ILE A 193 5.16 8.46 3.18
CA ILE A 193 6.31 7.81 2.55
C ILE A 193 7.17 8.90 1.91
N PRO A 194 8.47 9.02 2.23
CA PRO A 194 9.38 9.96 1.57
C PRO A 194 9.41 9.78 0.06
N VAL A 195 9.50 10.88 -0.70
CA VAL A 195 9.46 10.86 -2.17
C VAL A 195 10.52 9.92 -2.76
N ALA A 196 11.77 9.95 -2.26
CA ALA A 196 12.84 9.05 -2.69
C ALA A 196 12.57 7.55 -2.41
N ALA A 197 11.82 7.23 -1.35
CA ALA A 197 11.39 5.86 -1.05
C ALA A 197 10.29 5.41 -2.02
N LEU A 198 9.36 6.30 -2.36
CA LEU A 198 8.31 6.06 -3.35
C LEU A 198 8.89 5.93 -4.78
N GLU A 199 9.83 6.80 -5.16
CA GLU A 199 10.63 6.70 -6.40
C GLU A 199 11.31 5.33 -6.52
N SER A 200 11.96 4.86 -5.46
CA SER A 200 12.64 3.56 -5.43
C SER A 200 11.69 2.37 -5.66
N ILE A 201 10.46 2.44 -5.13
CA ILE A 201 9.42 1.42 -5.34
C ILE A 201 8.89 1.50 -6.78
N ILE A 202 8.44 2.68 -7.22
CA ILE A 202 7.74 2.86 -8.51
C ILE A 202 8.67 2.67 -9.70
N THR A 203 9.92 3.12 -9.63
CA THR A 203 10.94 2.90 -10.68
C THR A 203 11.31 1.42 -10.82
N SER A 204 11.09 0.61 -9.78
CA SER A 204 11.24 -0.85 -9.84
C SER A 204 10.01 -1.55 -10.47
N CYS A 205 8.91 -0.84 -10.77
CA CYS A 205 7.64 -1.41 -11.25
C CYS A 205 7.37 -1.10 -12.72
N THR A 206 7.22 -2.14 -13.56
CA THR A 206 6.92 -2.01 -15.01
C THR A 206 5.73 -2.85 -15.47
N GLN A 207 4.95 -3.41 -14.54
CA GLN A 207 3.84 -4.33 -14.80
C GLN A 207 2.52 -3.92 -14.14
N LEU A 208 2.42 -2.70 -13.61
CA LEU A 208 1.23 -2.20 -12.91
C LEU A 208 0.02 -2.10 -13.85
N GLN A 209 -1.12 -2.56 -13.35
CA GLN A 209 -2.46 -2.47 -13.94
C GLN A 209 -3.38 -1.63 -13.06
N ASN A 210 -3.20 -1.68 -11.73
CA ASN A 210 -3.93 -0.86 -10.78
C ASN A 210 -2.95 -0.19 -9.80
N LEU A 211 -3.02 1.13 -9.69
CA LEU A 211 -2.15 1.91 -8.80
C LEU A 211 -2.96 2.95 -8.02
N SER A 212 -2.69 3.07 -6.72
CA SER A 212 -3.28 4.09 -5.86
C SER A 212 -2.22 4.72 -4.96
N LEU A 213 -1.89 5.98 -5.25
CA LEU A 213 -0.95 6.84 -4.53
C LEU A 213 -1.65 8.07 -3.92
N GLU A 214 -2.98 8.05 -3.82
CA GLU A 214 -3.82 9.14 -3.29
C GLU A 214 -3.24 9.78 -2.01
N GLY A 215 -3.19 11.11 -1.98
CA GLY A 215 -2.68 11.89 -0.86
C GLY A 215 -1.17 11.88 -0.66
N LEU A 216 -0.39 11.24 -1.55
CA LEU A 216 1.08 11.26 -1.48
C LEU A 216 1.65 12.44 -2.26
N GLN A 217 2.75 13.01 -1.73
CA GLN A 217 3.64 13.87 -2.51
C GLN A 217 4.40 13.01 -3.52
N LEU A 218 4.39 13.41 -4.78
CA LEU A 218 5.06 12.75 -5.89
C LEU A 218 6.26 13.59 -6.38
N SER A 219 6.80 13.21 -7.54
CA SER A 219 7.80 13.94 -8.30
C SER A 219 7.60 13.66 -9.78
N ASP A 220 8.21 14.48 -10.65
CA ASP A 220 8.29 14.19 -12.08
C ASP A 220 8.92 12.81 -12.32
N THR A 221 9.96 12.43 -11.57
CA THR A 221 10.59 11.08 -11.64
C THR A 221 9.57 9.96 -11.45
N ILE A 222 8.66 10.09 -10.48
CA ILE A 222 7.60 9.09 -10.23
C ILE A 222 6.68 8.98 -11.44
N LEU A 223 6.30 10.09 -12.08
CA LEU A 223 5.41 10.07 -13.24
C LEU A 223 6.08 9.49 -14.49
N HIS A 224 7.36 9.80 -14.77
CA HIS A 224 8.11 9.19 -15.88
C HIS A 224 8.33 7.67 -15.65
N SER A 225 8.50 7.23 -14.39
CA SER A 225 8.51 5.81 -14.03
C SER A 225 7.12 5.16 -14.14
N MET A 226 6.04 5.87 -13.80
CA MET A 226 4.67 5.41 -14.03
C MET A 226 4.36 5.25 -15.52
N ALA A 227 4.85 6.14 -16.39
CA ALA A 227 4.70 6.08 -17.85
C ALA A 227 5.18 4.75 -18.46
N GLN A 228 6.17 4.09 -17.85
CA GLN A 228 6.66 2.77 -18.29
C GLN A 228 5.61 1.65 -18.12
N ASN A 229 4.56 1.87 -17.32
CA ASN A 229 3.50 0.90 -17.05
C ASN A 229 2.38 1.03 -18.09
N VAL A 230 2.70 0.75 -19.36
CA VAL A 230 1.76 0.80 -20.51
C VAL A 230 0.54 -0.16 -20.40
N ARG A 231 0.47 -0.95 -19.32
CA ARG A 231 -0.66 -1.83 -18.95
C ARG A 231 -1.57 -1.25 -17.87
N LEU A 232 -1.35 0.00 -17.44
CA LEU A 232 -2.11 0.66 -16.39
C LEU A 232 -3.57 0.89 -16.84
N GLU A 233 -4.53 0.27 -16.15
CA GLU A 233 -5.96 0.35 -16.45
C GLU A 233 -6.73 1.16 -15.39
N GLN A 234 -6.23 1.25 -14.16
CA GLN A 234 -6.83 2.04 -13.09
C GLN A 234 -5.76 2.82 -12.31
N LEU A 235 -5.88 4.14 -12.27
CA LEU A 235 -4.95 5.02 -11.57
C LEU A 235 -5.69 5.97 -10.62
N ASN A 236 -5.28 6.00 -9.37
CA ASN A 236 -5.76 6.91 -8.33
C ASN A 236 -4.60 7.73 -7.76
N ILE A 237 -4.50 9.00 -8.14
CA ILE A 237 -3.55 9.98 -7.59
C ILE A 237 -4.27 11.21 -7.03
N SER A 238 -5.52 11.08 -6.58
CA SER A 238 -6.24 12.24 -6.03
C SER A 238 -5.56 12.82 -4.80
N GLY A 239 -5.51 14.15 -4.71
CA GLY A 239 -4.84 14.86 -3.61
C GLY A 239 -3.31 14.77 -3.65
N CYS A 240 -2.72 14.35 -4.78
CA CYS A 240 -1.27 14.36 -4.98
C CYS A 240 -0.75 15.75 -5.41
N SER A 241 0.54 15.99 -5.16
CA SER A 241 1.23 17.24 -5.49
C SER A 241 2.72 16.99 -5.80
N GLY A 242 3.45 18.02 -6.23
CA GLY A 242 4.91 17.96 -6.41
C GLY A 242 5.39 17.49 -7.78
N PHE A 243 4.52 17.47 -8.80
CA PHE A 243 4.85 17.10 -10.18
C PHE A 243 4.35 18.15 -11.19
N SER A 244 4.92 18.15 -12.39
CA SER A 244 4.66 19.12 -13.45
C SER A 244 3.60 18.67 -14.47
N SER A 245 3.06 19.64 -15.21
CA SER A 245 2.14 19.42 -16.33
C SER A 245 2.80 18.68 -17.51
N GLY A 246 4.12 18.77 -17.65
CA GLY A 246 4.91 18.02 -18.64
C GLY A 246 5.02 16.54 -18.31
N ALA A 247 5.41 16.21 -17.07
CA ALA A 247 5.48 14.83 -16.61
C ALA A 247 4.08 14.14 -16.64
N LEU A 248 3.01 14.90 -16.40
CA LEU A 248 1.63 14.43 -16.53
C LEU A 248 1.21 14.18 -17.99
N ASP A 249 1.61 15.06 -18.91
CA ASP A 249 1.41 14.91 -20.37
C ASP A 249 2.09 13.64 -20.89
N GLU A 250 3.37 13.42 -20.57
CA GLU A 250 4.12 12.23 -21.01
C GLU A 250 3.57 10.93 -20.41
N MET A 251 3.17 10.94 -19.14
CA MET A 251 2.56 9.78 -18.50
C MET A 251 1.19 9.43 -19.11
N LEU A 252 0.35 10.43 -19.42
CA LEU A 252 -0.97 10.19 -20.04
C LEU A 252 -0.84 9.70 -21.49
N LYS A 253 0.12 10.23 -22.26
CA LYS A 253 0.46 9.74 -23.62
C LYS A 253 0.90 8.27 -23.61
N SER A 254 1.67 7.87 -22.60
CA SER A 254 2.23 6.51 -22.50
C SER A 254 1.21 5.48 -21.99
N CYS A 255 0.33 5.87 -21.06
CA CYS A 255 -0.64 4.98 -20.43
C CYS A 255 -1.99 4.91 -21.20
N GLU A 256 -1.95 4.60 -22.50
CA GLU A 256 -3.12 4.56 -23.39
C GLU A 256 -4.27 3.64 -22.93
N ARG A 257 -4.00 2.69 -22.03
CA ARG A 257 -4.97 1.68 -21.55
C ARG A 257 -5.80 2.08 -20.33
N ILE A 258 -5.65 3.30 -19.81
CA ILE A 258 -6.39 3.74 -18.61
C ILE A 258 -7.91 3.71 -18.88
N LEU A 259 -8.63 2.90 -18.10
CA LEU A 259 -10.09 2.76 -18.11
C LEU A 259 -10.75 3.55 -16.98
N GLN A 260 -10.06 3.70 -15.84
CA GLN A 260 -10.47 4.52 -14.71
C GLN A 260 -9.35 5.44 -14.24
N LEU A 261 -9.63 6.74 -14.12
CA LEU A 261 -8.68 7.73 -13.63
C LEU A 261 -9.30 8.60 -12.55
N ASN A 262 -8.66 8.66 -11.38
CA ASN A 262 -8.96 9.63 -10.34
C ASN A 262 -7.73 10.53 -10.12
N ILE A 263 -7.87 11.79 -10.53
CA ILE A 263 -6.84 12.84 -10.46
C ILE A 263 -7.30 14.05 -9.64
N SER A 264 -8.51 13.97 -9.07
CA SER A 264 -9.18 15.08 -8.37
C SER A 264 -8.37 15.67 -7.23
N TRP A 265 -8.55 16.96 -6.94
CA TRP A 265 -7.95 17.64 -5.78
C TRP A 265 -6.41 17.69 -5.77
N CYS A 266 -5.75 17.40 -6.89
CA CYS A 266 -4.34 17.73 -7.08
C CYS A 266 -4.13 19.24 -7.24
N ASP A 267 -2.92 19.71 -6.96
CA ASP A 267 -2.50 21.12 -7.09
C ASP A 267 -2.26 21.51 -8.57
N PHE A 268 -3.34 21.48 -9.36
CA PHE A 268 -3.29 21.68 -10.82
C PHE A 268 -3.52 23.13 -11.22
N THR A 269 -2.55 23.70 -11.93
CA THR A 269 -2.72 24.90 -12.76
C THR A 269 -3.53 24.58 -14.02
N ALA A 270 -3.98 25.61 -14.73
CA ALA A 270 -4.65 25.47 -16.03
C ALA A 270 -3.84 24.65 -17.06
N ASP A 271 -2.50 24.65 -17.00
CA ASP A 271 -1.68 23.85 -17.92
C ASP A 271 -1.67 22.36 -17.56
N HIS A 272 -1.84 22.00 -16.28
CA HIS A 272 -2.10 20.60 -15.91
C HIS A 272 -3.47 20.14 -16.43
N VAL A 273 -4.49 20.99 -16.35
CA VAL A 273 -5.83 20.72 -16.92
C VAL A 273 -5.74 20.49 -18.44
N LYS A 274 -5.00 21.33 -19.18
CA LYS A 274 -4.72 21.12 -20.61
C LYS A 274 -4.01 19.79 -20.87
N SER A 275 -2.95 19.48 -20.14
CA SER A 275 -2.23 18.19 -20.26
C SER A 275 -3.16 17.00 -20.05
N VAL A 276 -4.14 17.10 -19.14
CA VAL A 276 -5.16 16.08 -18.94
C VAL A 276 -6.09 15.97 -20.15
N VAL A 277 -6.78 17.05 -20.54
CA VAL A 277 -7.85 16.97 -21.56
C VAL A 277 -7.32 16.69 -22.96
N HIS A 278 -6.10 17.11 -23.29
CA HIS A 278 -5.49 16.83 -24.60
C HIS A 278 -4.93 15.41 -24.72
N ASN A 279 -4.49 14.77 -23.62
CA ASN A 279 -3.83 13.47 -23.67
C ASN A 279 -4.66 12.31 -23.11
N MET A 280 -5.87 12.57 -22.61
CA MET A 280 -6.74 11.52 -22.11
C MET A 280 -7.02 10.44 -23.17
N SER A 281 -6.97 9.18 -22.75
CA SER A 281 -7.23 8.03 -23.61
C SER A 281 -8.71 7.96 -24.02
N PRO A 282 -9.04 7.74 -25.31
CA PRO A 282 -10.40 7.43 -25.75
C PRO A 282 -10.97 6.11 -25.19
N SER A 283 -10.19 5.33 -24.44
CA SER A 283 -10.66 4.13 -23.72
C SER A 283 -11.23 4.40 -22.33
N VAL A 284 -11.05 5.60 -21.78
CA VAL A 284 -11.53 5.97 -20.44
C VAL A 284 -13.05 5.83 -20.33
N THR A 285 -13.48 5.21 -19.23
CA THR A 285 -14.89 4.98 -18.89
C THR A 285 -15.30 5.61 -17.56
N HIS A 286 -14.36 5.81 -16.64
CA HIS A 286 -14.60 6.46 -15.36
C HIS A 286 -13.53 7.53 -15.14
N LEU A 287 -13.94 8.79 -14.99
CA LEU A 287 -13.03 9.89 -14.72
C LEU A 287 -13.54 10.70 -13.52
N ASN A 288 -12.66 10.93 -12.55
CA ASN A 288 -12.86 11.98 -11.56
C ASN A 288 -11.83 13.10 -11.76
N PHE A 289 -12.36 14.26 -12.11
CA PHE A 289 -11.66 15.49 -12.46
C PHE A 289 -12.25 16.66 -11.64
N SER A 290 -12.65 16.39 -10.38
CA SER A 290 -13.19 17.39 -9.44
C SER A 290 -12.12 18.21 -8.72
N GLY A 291 -12.46 19.43 -8.29
CA GLY A 291 -11.69 20.20 -7.28
C GLY A 291 -10.95 21.44 -7.78
N TYR A 292 -10.86 21.65 -9.09
CA TYR A 292 -9.96 22.67 -9.68
C TYR A 292 -10.58 24.08 -9.82
N ARG A 293 -11.87 24.25 -9.49
CA ARG A 293 -12.58 25.54 -9.44
C ARG A 293 -12.48 26.35 -10.74
N GLU A 294 -11.59 27.34 -10.75
CA GLU A 294 -11.39 28.29 -11.85
C GLU A 294 -10.39 27.80 -12.91
N ASN A 295 -9.59 26.77 -12.61
CA ASN A 295 -8.61 26.22 -13.55
C ASN A 295 -9.22 25.24 -14.57
N LEU A 296 -10.52 24.89 -14.44
CA LEU A 296 -11.22 23.98 -15.35
C LEU A 296 -12.39 24.71 -16.03
N THR A 297 -12.25 24.97 -17.33
CA THR A 297 -13.22 25.75 -18.12
C THR A 297 -14.17 24.86 -18.93
N LEU A 298 -15.23 25.45 -19.46
CA LEU A 298 -16.14 24.76 -20.38
C LEU A 298 -15.44 24.29 -21.68
N ASP A 299 -14.41 24.99 -22.15
CA ASP A 299 -13.69 24.60 -23.37
C ASP A 299 -12.79 23.37 -23.13
N ASP A 300 -12.21 23.24 -21.94
CA ASP A 300 -11.52 22.02 -21.53
C ASP A 300 -12.49 20.82 -21.51
N ILE A 301 -13.72 21.02 -21.03
CA ILE A 301 -14.78 20.00 -21.06
C ILE A 301 -15.18 19.65 -22.50
N LYS A 302 -15.28 20.61 -23.43
CA LYS A 302 -15.53 20.33 -24.86
C LYS A 302 -14.43 19.45 -25.46
N VAL A 303 -13.15 19.77 -25.18
CA VAL A 303 -12.00 18.97 -25.64
C VAL A 303 -12.07 17.55 -25.06
N LEU A 304 -12.22 17.42 -23.73
CA LEU A 304 -12.31 16.14 -23.02
C LEU A 304 -13.44 15.26 -23.57
N VAL A 305 -14.65 15.83 -23.69
CA VAL A 305 -15.84 15.13 -24.18
C VAL A 305 -15.66 14.66 -25.62
N SER A 306 -15.10 15.52 -26.50
CA SER A 306 -14.90 15.16 -27.90
C SER A 306 -14.07 13.89 -28.08
N ARG A 307 -13.06 13.68 -27.22
CA ARG A 307 -12.13 12.54 -27.23
C ARG A 307 -12.68 11.31 -26.51
N CYS A 308 -13.26 11.48 -25.32
CA CYS A 308 -13.55 10.38 -24.38
C CYS A 308 -14.99 9.86 -24.49
N GLN A 309 -15.45 9.53 -25.71
CA GLN A 309 -16.83 9.12 -26.01
C GLN A 309 -17.31 7.84 -25.28
N LYS A 310 -16.40 7.09 -24.63
CA LYS A 310 -16.71 5.88 -23.84
C LYS A 310 -17.01 6.16 -22.35
N MET A 311 -17.02 7.42 -21.94
CA MET A 311 -17.31 7.85 -20.57
C MET A 311 -18.65 7.31 -20.06
N LYS A 312 -18.64 6.73 -18.85
CA LYS A 312 -19.81 6.21 -18.12
C LYS A 312 -20.00 6.87 -16.76
N VAL A 313 -18.90 7.21 -16.10
CA VAL A 313 -18.86 7.95 -14.83
C VAL A 313 -17.98 9.17 -15.02
N LEU A 314 -18.53 10.36 -14.76
CA LEU A 314 -17.79 11.61 -14.85
C LEU A 314 -18.10 12.47 -13.61
N ASP A 315 -17.06 12.80 -12.84
CA ASP A 315 -17.14 13.64 -11.66
C ASP A 315 -16.39 14.95 -11.92
N LEU A 316 -17.17 16.03 -11.99
CA LEU A 316 -16.73 17.42 -12.22
C LEU A 316 -17.05 18.29 -10.99
N SER A 317 -17.16 17.71 -9.79
CA SER A 317 -17.49 18.46 -8.58
C SER A 317 -16.51 19.62 -8.33
N ASP A 318 -16.98 20.71 -7.71
CA ASP A 318 -16.19 21.90 -7.40
C ASP A 318 -15.54 22.57 -8.64
N SER A 319 -16.15 22.42 -9.82
CA SER A 319 -15.79 23.14 -11.04
C SER A 319 -16.65 24.40 -11.15
N THR A 320 -16.19 25.49 -10.53
CA THR A 320 -17.02 26.68 -10.25
C THR A 320 -17.46 27.41 -11.52
N LEU A 321 -16.68 27.35 -12.60
CA LEU A 321 -16.98 28.02 -13.88
C LEU A 321 -18.03 27.30 -14.74
N LEU A 322 -18.46 26.09 -14.38
CA LEU A 322 -19.46 25.36 -15.18
C LEU A 322 -20.87 25.90 -14.93
N MET A 323 -21.60 26.17 -16.02
CA MET A 323 -22.98 26.63 -16.01
C MET A 323 -23.88 25.67 -16.82
N VAL A 324 -25.14 26.04 -17.04
CA VAL A 324 -26.16 25.21 -17.73
C VAL A 324 -25.78 24.94 -19.21
N ASP A 325 -24.97 25.80 -19.81
CA ASP A 325 -24.39 25.63 -21.15
C ASP A 325 -23.41 24.45 -21.28
N SER A 326 -22.99 23.86 -20.16
CA SER A 326 -22.27 22.58 -20.13
C SER A 326 -23.14 21.38 -20.51
N PHE A 327 -24.47 21.45 -20.32
CA PHE A 327 -25.32 20.25 -20.49
C PHE A 327 -25.37 19.76 -21.94
N PRO A 328 -25.51 20.62 -22.98
CA PRO A 328 -25.43 20.18 -24.38
C PRO A 328 -24.04 19.65 -24.79
N VAL A 329 -22.97 20.03 -24.07
CA VAL A 329 -21.64 19.43 -24.26
C VAL A 329 -21.63 18.03 -23.66
N LEU A 330 -22.00 17.88 -22.39
CA LEU A 330 -22.07 16.58 -21.70
C LEU A 330 -23.02 15.58 -22.39
N ALA A 331 -24.09 16.07 -23.04
CA ALA A 331 -25.03 15.28 -23.85
C ALA A 331 -24.38 14.50 -25.00
N GLN A 332 -23.16 14.85 -25.42
CA GLN A 332 -22.43 14.12 -26.46
C GLN A 332 -21.98 12.74 -25.96
N LEU A 333 -21.74 12.57 -24.65
CA LEU A 333 -21.35 11.31 -24.02
C LEU A 333 -22.51 10.30 -23.97
N LYS A 334 -22.76 9.60 -25.08
CA LYS A 334 -23.91 8.66 -25.25
C LYS A 334 -23.88 7.42 -24.36
N HIS A 335 -22.93 7.33 -23.43
CA HIS A 335 -22.79 6.24 -22.46
C HIS A 335 -22.73 6.75 -21.01
N LEU A 336 -22.93 8.05 -20.76
CA LEU A 336 -22.87 8.64 -19.42
C LEU A 336 -24.04 8.16 -18.56
N VAL A 337 -23.71 7.49 -17.45
CA VAL A 337 -24.64 6.78 -16.55
C VAL A 337 -24.61 7.38 -15.14
N HIS A 338 -23.49 7.97 -14.73
CA HIS A 338 -23.30 8.69 -13.47
C HIS A 338 -22.56 10.02 -13.74
N LEU A 339 -23.18 11.14 -13.35
CA LEU A 339 -22.59 12.47 -13.39
C LEU A 339 -22.53 13.03 -11.96
N SER A 340 -21.43 13.65 -11.58
CA SER A 340 -21.37 14.52 -10.39
C SER A 340 -20.98 15.93 -10.77
N MET A 341 -21.73 16.91 -10.28
CA MET A 341 -21.51 18.35 -10.40
C MET A 341 -21.76 19.03 -9.05
N SER A 342 -21.43 18.33 -7.96
CA SER A 342 -21.56 18.84 -6.60
C SER A 342 -20.74 20.13 -6.44
N ARG A 343 -21.29 21.16 -5.79
CA ARG A 343 -20.63 22.46 -5.56
C ARG A 343 -20.22 23.25 -6.83
N CYS A 344 -20.78 22.94 -8.00
CA CYS A 344 -20.68 23.79 -9.20
C CYS A 344 -21.66 24.99 -9.11
N TYR A 345 -21.36 25.96 -8.25
CA TYR A 345 -22.33 26.95 -7.74
C TYR A 345 -23.02 27.87 -8.76
N HIS A 346 -22.57 27.94 -10.01
CA HIS A 346 -23.24 28.71 -11.07
C HIS A 346 -24.34 27.93 -11.81
N ILE A 347 -24.54 26.64 -11.51
CA ILE A 347 -25.68 25.86 -12.00
C ILE A 347 -26.91 26.09 -11.10
N HIS A 348 -27.92 26.80 -11.62
CA HIS A 348 -29.16 27.05 -10.89
C HIS A 348 -30.00 25.77 -10.75
N PRO A 349 -30.52 25.41 -9.54
CA PRO A 349 -31.15 24.11 -9.30
C PRO A 349 -32.31 23.73 -10.22
N ALA A 350 -33.11 24.70 -10.68
CA ALA A 350 -34.25 24.43 -11.57
C ALA A 350 -33.82 23.79 -12.91
N ALA A 351 -32.64 24.15 -13.44
CA ALA A 351 -32.11 23.61 -14.69
C ALA A 351 -31.64 22.15 -14.56
N LEU A 352 -31.45 21.62 -13.35
CA LEU A 352 -31.03 20.23 -13.16
C LEU A 352 -32.07 19.22 -13.67
N SER A 353 -33.33 19.64 -13.81
CA SER A 353 -34.40 18.85 -14.45
C SER A 353 -34.11 18.59 -15.94
N ASP A 354 -33.50 19.55 -16.65
CA ASP A 354 -33.13 19.45 -18.07
C ASP A 354 -32.05 18.38 -18.34
N LEU A 355 -31.33 17.92 -17.30
CA LEU A 355 -30.36 16.82 -17.46
C LEU A 355 -31.02 15.49 -17.85
N VAL A 356 -32.29 15.26 -17.49
CA VAL A 356 -33.00 14.00 -17.87
C VAL A 356 -33.37 13.99 -19.35
N THR A 357 -33.78 15.14 -19.89
CA THR A 357 -34.12 15.29 -21.32
C THR A 357 -32.86 15.35 -22.18
N THR A 358 -31.81 16.00 -21.66
CA THR A 358 -30.53 16.22 -22.35
C THR A 358 -29.61 14.99 -22.33
N ILE A 359 -29.62 14.20 -21.24
CA ILE A 359 -28.75 13.03 -21.05
C ILE A 359 -29.61 11.80 -20.67
N PRO A 360 -30.33 11.17 -21.62
CA PRO A 360 -31.33 10.13 -21.33
C PRO A 360 -30.75 8.81 -20.80
N THR A 361 -29.43 8.64 -20.79
CA THR A 361 -28.73 7.48 -20.18
C THR A 361 -28.37 7.70 -18.70
N LEU A 362 -28.56 8.91 -18.17
CA LEU A 362 -28.20 9.26 -16.80
C LEU A 362 -29.07 8.49 -15.78
N SER A 363 -28.42 7.89 -14.79
CA SER A 363 -29.06 7.06 -13.74
C SER A 363 -28.67 7.45 -12.32
N VAL A 364 -27.55 8.17 -12.14
CA VAL A 364 -27.09 8.70 -10.86
C VAL A 364 -26.62 10.15 -11.09
N LEU A 365 -27.10 11.07 -10.25
CA LEU A 365 -26.70 12.48 -10.28
C LEU A 365 -26.34 12.93 -8.87
N ASP A 366 -25.09 13.30 -8.64
CA ASP A 366 -24.65 13.85 -7.35
C ASP A 366 -24.38 15.37 -7.49
N VAL A 367 -25.19 16.16 -6.78
CA VAL A 367 -25.29 17.63 -6.83
C VAL A 367 -25.34 18.17 -5.39
N PHE A 368 -24.50 17.61 -4.51
CA PHE A 368 -24.37 18.05 -3.13
C PHE A 368 -23.92 19.51 -3.07
N GLY A 369 -24.51 20.30 -2.16
CA GLY A 369 -24.21 21.71 -2.00
C GLY A 369 -24.83 22.65 -3.05
N LEU A 370 -25.58 22.13 -4.04
CA LEU A 370 -26.39 22.96 -4.95
C LEU A 370 -27.85 23.07 -4.54
N ILE A 371 -28.38 22.06 -3.83
CA ILE A 371 -29.81 21.95 -3.52
C ILE A 371 -29.99 21.86 -2.00
N ASN A 372 -30.87 22.71 -1.44
CA ASN A 372 -31.30 22.61 -0.05
C ASN A 372 -32.25 21.42 0.15
N ASP A 373 -32.28 20.84 1.35
CA ASP A 373 -33.07 19.63 1.66
C ASP A 373 -34.58 19.78 1.39
N SER A 374 -35.12 21.00 1.38
CA SER A 374 -36.51 21.30 1.01
C SER A 374 -36.82 21.08 -0.49
N HIS A 375 -35.84 21.26 -1.37
CA HIS A 375 -36.02 21.15 -2.83
C HIS A 375 -35.59 19.78 -3.38
N LEU A 376 -34.74 19.04 -2.66
CA LEU A 376 -34.29 17.70 -3.08
C LEU A 376 -35.44 16.69 -3.32
N PRO A 377 -36.56 16.67 -2.54
CA PRO A 377 -37.72 15.82 -2.84
C PRO A 377 -38.44 16.22 -4.13
N ILE A 378 -38.43 17.51 -4.50
CA ILE A 378 -39.07 18.02 -5.72
C ILE A 378 -38.28 17.53 -6.93
N LEU A 379 -36.96 17.74 -6.96
CA LEU A 379 -36.12 17.27 -8.06
C LEU A 379 -36.14 15.73 -8.18
N LYS A 380 -36.21 15.00 -7.06
CA LYS A 380 -36.39 13.53 -7.07
C LYS A 380 -37.74 13.08 -7.66
N LYS A 381 -38.78 13.92 -7.60
CA LYS A 381 -40.09 13.68 -8.24
C LYS A 381 -40.07 14.02 -9.74
N GLU A 382 -39.29 15.03 -10.13
CA GLU A 382 -39.08 15.43 -11.54
C GLU A 382 -38.16 14.46 -12.30
N MET A 383 -37.17 13.86 -11.61
CA MET A 383 -36.19 12.93 -12.17
C MET A 383 -36.35 11.49 -11.63
N PRO A 384 -37.53 10.84 -11.67
CA PRO A 384 -37.81 9.60 -10.92
C PRO A 384 -37.02 8.36 -11.40
N ARG A 385 -36.25 8.47 -12.50
CA ARG A 385 -35.33 7.45 -13.00
C ARG A 385 -33.89 7.64 -12.53
N VAL A 386 -33.57 8.75 -11.84
CA VAL A 386 -32.22 9.16 -11.48
C VAL A 386 -32.04 9.12 -9.96
N ALA A 387 -31.03 8.40 -9.49
CA ALA A 387 -30.66 8.31 -8.08
C ALA A 387 -29.91 9.58 -7.65
N ILE A 388 -30.64 10.62 -7.21
CA ILE A 388 -30.04 11.91 -6.83
C ILE A 388 -29.42 11.89 -5.43
N ASN A 389 -28.18 12.39 -5.30
CA ASN A 389 -27.42 12.53 -4.06
C ASN A 389 -27.37 11.20 -3.28
N THR A 390 -26.87 10.15 -3.95
CA THR A 390 -26.78 8.79 -3.39
C THR A 390 -25.35 8.31 -3.20
N ARG A 391 -24.35 9.01 -3.74
CA ARG A 391 -22.93 8.65 -3.63
C ARG A 391 -22.10 9.86 -3.16
N PRO A 392 -22.03 10.13 -1.84
CA PRO A 392 -21.21 11.22 -1.30
C PRO A 392 -19.69 10.99 -1.45
N PHE A 393 -19.28 9.80 -1.91
CA PHE A 393 -17.88 9.45 -2.16
C PHE A 393 -17.70 8.92 -3.59
N SER A 394 -16.70 9.43 -4.29
CA SER A 394 -16.36 8.99 -5.65
C SER A 394 -15.73 7.59 -5.62
N ILE A 395 -16.23 6.68 -6.44
CA ILE A 395 -15.76 5.28 -6.53
C ILE A 395 -14.62 5.09 -7.55
N VAL A 396 -14.30 6.11 -8.34
CA VAL A 396 -13.41 6.02 -9.50
C VAL A 396 -12.00 5.61 -9.08
N ALA A 397 -11.49 4.53 -9.69
CA ALA A 397 -10.16 3.93 -9.44
C ALA A 397 -9.85 3.53 -7.99
N ARG A 398 -10.78 3.67 -7.04
CA ARG A 398 -10.57 3.43 -5.61
C ARG A 398 -10.23 1.95 -5.33
N PRO A 399 -9.14 1.63 -4.59
CA PRO A 399 -8.76 0.26 -4.25
C PRO A 399 -9.84 -0.50 -3.47
N THR A 400 -10.49 0.18 -2.53
CA THR A 400 -11.54 -0.37 -1.66
C THR A 400 -12.76 0.56 -1.69
N PRO A 401 -13.68 0.43 -2.68
CA PRO A 401 -14.82 1.36 -2.82
C PRO A 401 -15.80 1.31 -1.64
N THR A 402 -16.20 2.50 -1.14
CA THR A 402 -17.05 2.69 0.04
C THR A 402 -18.54 2.43 -0.24
N GLY A 403 -18.88 1.22 -0.68
CA GLY A 403 -20.24 0.82 -1.07
C GLY A 403 -20.69 -0.58 -0.60
N LYS A 404 -19.94 -1.25 0.29
CA LYS A 404 -20.28 -2.56 0.86
C LYS A 404 -20.76 -2.44 2.32
N PRO A 405 -21.67 -3.31 2.79
CA PRO A 405 -22.12 -3.29 4.17
C PRO A 405 -21.00 -3.63 5.16
N LEU A 406 -20.95 -2.90 6.27
CA LEU A 406 -19.89 -2.88 7.29
C LEU A 406 -19.60 -4.23 7.99
N ASN A 407 -20.42 -5.26 7.80
CA ASN A 407 -20.32 -6.54 8.51
C ASN A 407 -19.35 -7.55 7.87
N TYR A 408 -18.66 -7.20 6.78
CA TYR A 408 -17.54 -7.99 6.27
C TYR A 408 -16.23 -7.22 6.39
N CYS A 409 -15.25 -7.85 7.05
CA CYS A 409 -13.87 -7.37 7.17
C CYS A 409 -13.17 -7.50 5.79
N ASP A 410 -13.48 -6.55 4.91
CA ASP A 410 -13.31 -6.63 3.46
C ASP A 410 -11.86 -6.44 3.02
N ASN A 411 -11.07 -7.49 3.19
CA ASN A 411 -9.69 -7.57 2.70
C ASN A 411 -9.62 -7.80 1.18
N THR A 412 -10.42 -7.03 0.42
CA THR A 412 -10.41 -7.00 -1.05
C THR A 412 -9.84 -5.68 -1.57
N MET A 413 -9.13 -5.78 -2.69
CA MET A 413 -8.49 -4.69 -3.39
C MET A 413 -8.85 -4.83 -4.88
N TRP A 414 -9.45 -3.81 -5.48
CA TRP A 414 -10.02 -3.86 -6.83
C TRP A 414 -10.81 -5.15 -7.10
N THR A 415 -11.76 -5.44 -6.20
CA THR A 415 -12.63 -6.65 -6.13
C THR A 415 -11.95 -7.97 -5.78
N GLN A 416 -10.61 -8.07 -5.79
CA GLN A 416 -9.89 -9.32 -5.51
C GLN A 416 -9.48 -9.43 -4.04
N ARG A 417 -9.69 -10.59 -3.41
CA ARG A 417 -9.31 -10.83 -2.01
C ARG A 417 -7.80 -11.09 -1.87
N CYS A 418 -7.13 -10.41 -0.94
CA CYS A 418 -5.75 -10.71 -0.59
C CYS A 418 -5.67 -12.04 0.21
N ARG A 419 -4.74 -12.94 -0.15
CA ARG A 419 -4.54 -14.22 0.55
C ARG A 419 -3.92 -14.01 1.92
N LEU A 420 -2.76 -13.36 1.93
CA LEU A 420 -2.03 -13.04 3.15
C LEU A 420 -2.57 -11.74 3.71
N ARG A 421 -2.91 -11.74 5.00
CA ARG A 421 -3.26 -10.55 5.76
C ARG A 421 -2.75 -10.69 7.18
N VAL A 422 -2.45 -9.57 7.81
CA VAL A 422 -2.38 -9.55 9.27
C VAL A 422 -3.81 -9.67 9.81
N ARG A 423 -4.00 -10.64 10.70
CA ARG A 423 -5.07 -10.59 11.70
C ARG A 423 -4.39 -10.13 12.99
N LEU A 424 -4.78 -8.95 13.45
CA LEU A 424 -4.65 -8.56 14.85
C LEU A 424 -5.48 -9.54 15.68
#